data_AF-A0A929DAI2-F1
#
_entry.id   AF-A0A929DAI2-F1
#
_cell.length_a   1.000
_cell.length_b   1.000
_cell.length_c   1.000
_cell.angle_alpha   90.00
_cell.angle_beta   90.00
_cell.angle_gamma   90.00
#
_symmetry.space_group_name_H-M   'P 1'
#
loop_
_entity.id
_entity.type
_entity.pdbx_description
1 polymer ?
#
loop_
_entity_poly.entity_id
_entity_poly.type
_entity_poly.pdbx_seq_one_letter_code
_entity_poly.pdbx_strand_id
1 'polypeptide(L)'
;YIAQMMFNSPPGLSDAMDLAKMLACLEIIAPLSVPVGGARGEGSFRIWRQTRTGLLSYPLDPDAARAHLAASVYLQMALHPHIVHVVGHTEAHHAADACDVIEACKLARRAIENALRGQPDMTADPAVQRRKEELIREARVTLEAIRALRAKPQDEALAEPDVADPFADPATLARAVAVGVLDAPHLRNNPFARGQIATRIDSRGACVAVDPATGHALPEEERIAGLGIP
;
A
#
# COMPACT_ATOMS: atom_id res chain seq x y z
N TYR A 1 0.40 -0.97 -16.35
CA TYR A 1 0.05 -1.46 -15.00
C TYR A 1 -0.81 -0.44 -14.28
N ILE A 2 -1.88 -0.86 -13.59
CA ILE A 2 -2.69 0.02 -12.74
C ILE A 2 -2.20 -0.14 -11.30
N ALA A 3 -1.56 0.89 -10.75
CA ALA A 3 -1.18 0.93 -9.34
C ALA A 3 -2.42 1.29 -8.52
N GLN A 4 -3.04 0.30 -7.89
CA GLN A 4 -4.22 0.49 -7.04
C GLN A 4 -3.78 0.95 -5.65
N MET A 5 -4.25 2.13 -5.26
CA MET A 5 -3.80 2.85 -4.08
C MET A 5 -4.99 3.08 -3.15
N MET A 6 -5.08 2.24 -2.12
CA MET A 6 -6.18 2.27 -1.16
C MET A 6 -5.84 3.11 0.07
N PHE A 7 -6.53 4.24 0.18
CA PHE A 7 -6.51 5.12 1.35
C PHE A 7 -7.38 4.54 2.47
N ASN A 8 -7.22 5.06 3.68
CA ASN A 8 -7.94 4.71 4.90
C ASN A 8 -7.87 3.20 5.21
N SER A 9 -6.74 2.57 4.88
CA SER A 9 -6.51 1.14 5.09
C SER A 9 -5.12 0.88 5.70
N PRO A 10 -5.04 0.32 6.91
CA PRO A 10 -6.17 -0.04 7.78
C PRO A 10 -6.98 1.18 8.26
N PRO A 11 -8.21 0.98 8.76
CA PRO A 11 -8.96 2.06 9.42
C PRO A 11 -8.17 2.59 10.63
N GLY A 12 -8.30 3.89 10.91
CA GLY A 12 -7.58 4.57 11.99
C GLY A 12 -6.28 5.26 11.58
N LEU A 13 -5.83 5.10 10.33
CA LEU A 13 -4.76 5.95 9.80
C LEU A 13 -5.20 7.43 9.79
N SER A 14 -4.29 8.32 10.18
CA SER A 14 -4.47 9.75 9.93
C SER A 14 -4.17 10.07 8.47
N ASP A 15 -4.77 11.14 7.95
CA ASP A 15 -4.62 11.57 6.55
C ASP A 15 -3.15 11.78 6.16
N ALA A 16 -2.35 12.35 7.05
CA ALA A 16 -0.92 12.55 6.82
C ALA A 16 -0.15 11.21 6.69
N MET A 17 -0.43 10.25 7.58
CA MET A 17 0.26 8.96 7.56
C MET A 17 -0.18 8.09 6.38
N ASP A 18 -1.44 8.23 5.96
CA ASP A 18 -2.00 7.54 4.81
C ASP A 18 -1.45 8.10 3.48
N LEU A 19 -1.37 9.43 3.35
CA LEU A 19 -0.71 10.09 2.21
C LEU A 19 0.77 9.69 2.12
N ALA A 20 1.48 9.67 3.25
CA ALA A 20 2.88 9.24 3.31
C ALA A 20 3.09 7.81 2.80
N LYS A 21 2.21 6.88 3.21
CA LYS A 21 2.21 5.49 2.73
C LYS A 21 2.05 5.43 1.22
N MET A 22 1.11 6.19 0.67
CA MET A 22 0.87 6.18 -0.77
C MET A 22 2.04 6.78 -1.56
N LEU A 23 2.63 7.88 -1.07
CA LEU A 23 3.84 8.45 -1.67
C LEU A 23 5.02 7.47 -1.63
N ALA A 24 5.18 6.72 -0.54
CA ALA A 24 6.20 5.68 -0.43
C ALA A 24 6.00 4.58 -1.47
N CYS A 25 4.76 4.08 -1.62
CA CYS A 25 4.44 3.10 -2.66
C CYS A 25 4.79 3.61 -4.07
N LEU A 26 4.46 4.87 -4.40
CA LEU A 26 4.80 5.46 -5.70
C LEU A 26 6.31 5.57 -5.92
N GLU A 27 7.05 5.98 -4.90
CA GLU A 27 8.51 6.11 -4.98
C GLU A 27 9.19 4.75 -5.18
N ILE A 28 8.72 3.71 -4.48
CA ILE A 28 9.25 2.34 -4.59
C ILE A 28 9.04 1.78 -6.01
N ILE A 29 7.88 2.03 -6.63
CA ILE A 29 7.57 1.49 -7.97
C ILE A 29 8.04 2.39 -9.12
N ALA A 30 8.45 3.63 -8.85
CA ALA A 30 8.87 4.58 -9.88
C ALA A 30 9.97 4.05 -10.82
N PRO A 31 11.01 3.33 -10.34
CA PRO A 31 12.06 2.77 -11.19
C PRO A 31 11.54 1.82 -12.26
N LEU A 32 10.40 1.14 -12.04
CA LEU A 32 9.82 0.23 -13.02
C LEU A 32 9.44 0.95 -14.32
N SER A 33 9.17 2.27 -14.27
CA SER A 33 8.78 3.05 -15.45
C SER A 33 9.97 3.56 -16.28
N VAL A 34 11.20 3.36 -15.81
CA VAL A 34 12.42 3.81 -16.49
C VAL A 34 12.85 2.74 -17.51
N PRO A 35 13.08 3.09 -18.79
CA PRO A 35 13.56 2.13 -19.77
C PRO A 35 14.94 1.58 -19.39
N VAL A 36 15.10 0.26 -19.46
CA VAL A 36 16.42 -0.38 -19.30
C VAL A 36 17.20 -0.20 -20.61
N GLY A 37 18.39 0.43 -20.55
CA GLY A 37 19.33 0.49 -21.69
C GLY A 37 19.28 1.72 -22.61
N GLY A 38 18.62 2.82 -22.24
CA GLY A 38 18.77 4.13 -22.92
C GLY A 38 18.15 4.27 -24.32
N ALA A 39 17.72 3.18 -24.95
CA ALA A 39 16.95 3.23 -26.19
C ALA A 39 15.47 3.46 -25.88
N ARG A 40 14.88 4.53 -26.44
CA ARG A 40 13.42 4.71 -26.50
C ARG A 40 12.83 3.69 -27.48
N GLY A 41 12.78 2.42 -27.07
CA GLY A 41 12.01 1.39 -27.76
C GLY A 41 10.56 1.40 -27.32
N GLU A 42 9.67 0.92 -28.18
CA GLU A 42 8.30 0.54 -27.83
C GLU A 42 8.34 -0.45 -26.65
N GLY A 43 7.70 -0.11 -25.51
CA GLY A 43 7.72 -0.98 -24.32
C GLY A 43 8.01 -0.29 -22.97
N SER A 44 7.86 1.04 -22.83
CA SER A 44 7.97 1.67 -21.50
C SER A 44 6.85 1.19 -20.57
N PHE A 45 7.22 0.65 -19.41
CA PHE A 45 6.25 0.19 -18.42
C PHE A 45 5.51 1.38 -17.83
N ARG A 46 4.26 1.58 -18.28
CA ARG A 46 3.44 2.70 -17.83
C ARG A 46 2.69 2.37 -16.55
N ILE A 47 2.87 3.20 -15.52
CA ILE A 47 2.15 3.14 -14.26
C ILE A 47 0.97 4.12 -14.28
N TRP A 48 -0.25 3.57 -14.22
CA TRP A 48 -1.48 4.33 -14.06
C TRP A 48 -1.92 4.29 -12.60
N ARG A 49 -1.79 5.42 -11.91
CA ARG A 49 -2.32 5.63 -10.54
C ARG A 49 -3.84 5.54 -10.51
N GLN A 50 -4.38 4.57 -9.75
CA GLN A 50 -5.79 4.51 -9.38
C GLN A 50 -5.92 4.66 -7.87
N THR A 51 -6.65 5.65 -7.38
CA THR A 51 -6.93 5.81 -5.95
C THR A 51 -8.32 5.32 -5.59
N ARG A 52 -8.49 4.86 -4.34
CA ARG A 52 -9.79 4.50 -3.76
C ARG A 52 -9.79 4.67 -2.25
N THR A 53 -10.97 4.89 -1.69
CA THR A 53 -11.20 4.81 -0.23
C THR A 53 -11.26 3.35 0.23
N GLY A 54 -10.76 3.07 1.42
CA GLY A 54 -10.82 1.74 2.05
C GLY A 54 -12.21 1.44 2.59
N LEU A 55 -12.74 0.25 2.28
CA LEU A 55 -14.12 -0.13 2.59
C LEU A 55 -14.42 -0.05 4.10
N LEU A 56 -13.51 -0.59 4.92
CA LEU A 56 -13.64 -0.66 6.38
C LEU A 56 -13.56 0.70 7.09
N SER A 57 -13.35 1.80 6.35
CA SER A 57 -13.26 3.15 6.93
C SER A 57 -14.59 3.90 6.96
N TYR A 58 -15.62 3.41 6.27
CA TYR A 58 -16.90 4.10 6.21
C TYR A 58 -17.66 4.03 7.54
N PRO A 59 -18.12 5.17 8.08
CA PRO A 59 -19.01 5.18 9.24
C PRO A 59 -20.43 4.75 8.85
N LEU A 60 -21.20 4.30 9.85
CA LEU A 60 -22.61 3.93 9.68
C LEU A 60 -23.53 5.16 9.54
N ASP A 61 -23.14 6.28 10.15
CA ASP A 61 -23.90 7.52 10.05
C ASP A 61 -23.85 8.06 8.60
N PRO A 62 -25.00 8.25 7.93
CA PRO A 62 -25.01 8.62 6.51
C PRO A 62 -24.34 9.96 6.22
N ASP A 63 -24.49 10.95 7.09
CA ASP A 63 -23.91 12.27 6.88
C ASP A 63 -22.40 12.26 7.07
N ALA A 64 -21.93 11.55 8.09
CA ALA A 64 -20.51 11.27 8.27
C ALA A 64 -19.93 10.49 7.08
N ALA A 65 -20.67 9.53 6.51
CA ALA A 65 -20.20 8.73 5.39
C ALA A 65 -20.05 9.55 4.09
N ARG A 66 -21.01 10.45 3.82
CA ARG A 66 -20.90 11.43 2.71
C ARG A 66 -19.71 12.37 2.89
N ALA A 67 -19.53 12.88 4.10
CA ALA A 67 -18.39 13.74 4.43
C ALA A 67 -17.06 12.99 4.26
N HIS A 68 -16.98 11.74 4.73
CA HIS A 68 -15.81 10.87 4.61
C HIS A 68 -15.44 10.59 3.16
N LEU A 69 -16.42 10.25 2.31
CA LEU A 69 -16.22 10.08 0.87
C LEU A 69 -15.60 11.35 0.26
N ALA A 70 -16.20 12.51 0.49
CA ALA A 70 -15.74 13.77 -0.10
C ALA A 70 -14.32 14.14 0.40
N ALA A 71 -14.05 13.99 1.70
CA ALA A 71 -12.75 14.30 2.30
C ALA A 71 -11.65 13.34 1.82
N SER A 72 -11.92 12.04 1.80
CA SER A 72 -10.99 11.02 1.32
C SER A 72 -10.66 11.21 -0.15
N VAL A 73 -11.65 11.49 -1.01
CA VAL A 73 -11.41 11.80 -2.44
C VAL A 73 -10.59 13.07 -2.59
N TYR A 74 -10.84 14.11 -1.79
CA TYR A 74 -10.03 15.32 -1.82
C TYR A 74 -8.56 15.01 -1.48
N LEU A 75 -8.28 14.26 -0.40
CA LEU A 75 -6.92 13.85 -0.04
C LEU A 75 -6.25 13.02 -1.15
N GLN A 76 -6.98 12.06 -1.76
CA GLN A 76 -6.48 11.23 -2.85
C GLN A 76 -5.98 12.05 -4.05
N MET A 77 -6.56 13.22 -4.30
CA MET A 77 -6.14 14.11 -5.39
C MET A 77 -4.71 14.65 -5.21
N ALA A 78 -4.14 14.63 -4.00
CA ALA A 78 -2.74 14.99 -3.78
C ALA A 78 -1.77 14.12 -4.60
N LEU A 79 -2.17 12.88 -4.93
CA LEU A 79 -1.37 11.97 -5.76
C LEU A 79 -1.52 12.23 -7.26
N HIS A 80 -2.36 13.17 -7.66
CA HIS A 80 -2.72 13.43 -9.06
C HIS A 80 -3.14 12.14 -9.80
N PRO A 81 -4.12 11.38 -9.29
CA PRO A 81 -4.49 10.09 -9.84
C PRO A 81 -5.00 10.19 -11.27
N HIS A 82 -4.77 9.15 -12.07
CA HIS A 82 -5.37 9.06 -13.41
C HIS A 82 -6.79 8.51 -13.35
N ILE A 83 -7.08 7.69 -12.33
CA ILE A 83 -8.36 7.04 -12.11
C ILE A 83 -8.74 7.23 -10.64
N VAL A 84 -9.92 7.75 -10.36
CA VAL A 84 -10.51 7.75 -9.02
C VAL A 84 -11.62 6.72 -9.00
N HIS A 85 -11.45 5.66 -8.21
CA HIS A 85 -12.48 4.66 -7.98
C HIS A 85 -13.36 5.16 -6.83
N VAL A 86 -14.60 5.53 -7.17
CA VAL A 86 -15.61 5.99 -6.21
C VAL A 86 -16.20 4.79 -5.48
N VAL A 87 -15.97 4.71 -4.17
CA VAL A 87 -16.63 3.74 -3.28
C VAL A 87 -17.94 4.36 -2.79
N GLY A 88 -19.03 3.60 -2.74
CA GLY A 88 -20.32 4.11 -2.26
C GLY A 88 -20.24 4.56 -0.80
N HIS A 89 -20.83 5.71 -0.46
CA HIS A 89 -20.92 6.16 0.93
C HIS A 89 -21.81 5.23 1.78
N THR A 90 -22.59 4.37 1.15
CA THR A 90 -23.46 3.38 1.79
C THR A 90 -22.74 2.08 2.16
N GLU A 91 -21.43 1.96 1.91
CA GLU A 91 -20.62 0.74 2.08
C GLU A 91 -20.82 0.02 3.42
N ALA A 92 -20.91 0.77 4.52
CA ALA A 92 -21.08 0.20 5.85
C ALA A 92 -22.54 -0.13 6.21
N HIS A 93 -23.51 0.35 5.43
CA HIS A 93 -24.94 0.28 5.74
C HIS A 93 -25.69 -0.75 4.88
N HIS A 94 -25.58 -0.66 3.55
CA HIS A 94 -26.31 -1.52 2.61
C HIS A 94 -25.64 -1.58 1.23
N ALA A 95 -26.05 -2.55 0.42
CA ALA A 95 -25.60 -2.62 -0.97
C ALA A 95 -26.09 -1.40 -1.75
N ALA A 96 -25.16 -0.71 -2.40
CA ALA A 96 -25.46 0.52 -3.13
C ALA A 96 -26.41 0.25 -4.31
N ASP A 97 -27.46 1.05 -4.40
CA ASP A 97 -28.33 1.09 -5.58
C ASP A 97 -27.85 2.13 -6.61
N ALA A 98 -28.64 2.32 -7.68
CA ALA A 98 -28.31 3.29 -8.71
C ALA A 98 -28.29 4.75 -8.21
N CYS A 99 -29.18 5.10 -7.28
CA CYS A 99 -29.27 6.43 -6.69
C CYS A 99 -28.04 6.72 -5.82
N ASP A 100 -27.64 5.75 -4.98
CA ASP A 100 -26.45 5.85 -4.13
C ASP A 100 -25.18 6.07 -4.96
N VAL A 101 -25.03 5.31 -6.05
CA VAL A 101 -23.89 5.41 -6.96
C VAL A 101 -23.84 6.79 -7.63
N ILE A 102 -24.98 7.28 -8.12
CA ILE A 102 -25.08 8.62 -8.72
C ILE A 102 -24.72 9.70 -7.70
N GLU A 103 -25.21 9.59 -6.46
CA GLU A 103 -24.91 10.53 -5.39
C GLU A 103 -23.42 10.52 -5.03
N ALA A 104 -22.83 9.35 -4.80
CA ALA A 104 -21.40 9.21 -4.51
C ALA A 104 -20.54 9.81 -5.63
N CYS A 105 -20.92 9.60 -6.90
CA CYS A 105 -20.22 10.18 -8.04
C CYS A 105 -20.31 11.72 -8.08
N LYS A 106 -21.45 12.30 -7.71
CA LYS A 106 -21.62 13.77 -7.62
C LYS A 106 -20.74 14.37 -6.52
N LEU A 107 -20.73 13.75 -5.34
CA LEU A 107 -19.90 14.17 -4.21
C LEU A 107 -18.41 14.06 -4.53
N ALA A 108 -17.97 12.92 -5.08
CA ALA A 108 -16.59 12.71 -5.52
C ALA A 108 -16.18 13.72 -6.58
N ARG A 109 -17.03 13.98 -7.59
CA ARG A 109 -16.77 14.99 -8.62
C ARG A 109 -16.57 16.37 -8.01
N ARG A 110 -17.40 16.76 -7.04
CA ARG A 110 -17.24 18.07 -6.37
C ARG A 110 -15.92 18.15 -5.61
N ALA A 111 -15.51 17.09 -4.92
CA ALA A 111 -14.21 17.04 -4.24
C ALA A 111 -13.04 17.15 -5.23
N ILE A 112 -13.10 16.44 -6.35
CA ILE A 112 -12.10 16.51 -7.44
C ILE A 112 -12.02 17.93 -8.01
N GLU A 113 -13.14 18.54 -8.33
CA GLU A 113 -13.17 19.92 -8.84
C GLU A 113 -12.57 20.92 -7.84
N ASN A 114 -12.86 20.77 -6.56
CA ASN A 114 -12.26 21.61 -5.52
C ASN A 114 -10.74 21.44 -5.49
N ALA A 115 -10.23 20.21 -5.62
CA ALA A 115 -8.80 19.98 -5.63
C ALA A 115 -8.12 20.59 -6.87
N LEU A 116 -8.73 20.41 -8.04
CA LEU A 116 -8.24 20.97 -9.31
C LEU A 116 -8.25 22.50 -9.36
N ARG A 117 -9.12 23.17 -8.57
CA ARG A 117 -9.15 24.64 -8.46
C ARG A 117 -7.97 25.22 -7.66
N GLY A 118 -7.19 24.40 -6.96
CA GLY A 118 -6.03 24.85 -6.19
C GLY A 118 -5.93 24.23 -4.80
N GLN A 119 -5.76 22.92 -4.74
CA GLN A 119 -5.46 22.22 -3.49
C GLN A 119 -4.09 22.63 -2.93
N PRO A 120 -3.94 22.82 -1.59
CA PRO A 120 -2.62 22.96 -0.97
C PRO A 120 -1.74 21.75 -1.26
N ASP A 121 -0.42 21.96 -1.37
CA ASP A 121 0.51 20.84 -1.49
C ASP A 121 0.66 20.11 -0.15
N MET A 122 -0.23 19.17 0.10
CA MET A 122 -0.19 18.29 1.27
C MET A 122 1.00 17.33 1.25
N THR A 123 1.63 17.13 0.09
CA THR A 123 2.79 16.24 -0.02
C THR A 123 4.04 16.87 0.59
N ALA A 124 4.12 18.20 0.63
CA ALA A 124 5.25 18.94 1.19
C ALA A 124 5.31 18.95 2.73
N ASP A 125 4.27 18.46 3.43
CA ASP A 125 4.25 18.43 4.89
C ASP A 125 5.46 17.62 5.45
N PRO A 126 6.27 18.20 6.36
CA PRO A 126 7.41 17.51 6.95
C PRO A 126 7.07 16.19 7.66
N ALA A 127 5.89 16.08 8.27
CA ALA A 127 5.42 14.84 8.90
C ALA A 127 5.13 13.75 7.86
N VAL A 128 4.55 14.13 6.71
CA VAL A 128 4.32 13.24 5.57
C VAL A 128 5.64 12.74 5.00
N GLN A 129 6.61 13.65 4.76
CA GLN A 129 7.92 13.28 4.22
C GLN A 129 8.70 12.37 5.16
N ARG A 130 8.75 12.66 6.46
CA ARG A 130 9.41 11.79 7.46
C ARG A 130 8.82 10.38 7.46
N ARG A 131 7.50 10.25 7.45
CA ARG A 131 6.84 8.94 7.44
C ARG A 131 7.06 8.21 6.11
N LYS A 132 7.07 8.94 4.98
CA LYS A 132 7.38 8.37 3.67
C LYS A 132 8.77 7.74 3.67
N GLU A 133 9.77 8.46 4.15
CA GLU A 133 11.15 7.97 4.26
C GLU A 133 11.29 6.77 5.20
N GLU A 134 10.59 6.80 6.34
CA GLU A 134 10.50 5.67 7.28
C GLU A 134 9.99 4.40 6.59
N LEU A 135 8.86 4.50 5.87
CA LEU A 135 8.26 3.39 5.15
C LEU A 135 9.15 2.87 4.01
N ILE A 136 9.84 3.75 3.28
CA ILE A 136 10.77 3.33 2.22
C ILE A 136 11.95 2.56 2.81
N ARG A 137 12.50 3.00 3.95
CA ARG A 137 13.59 2.27 4.63
C ARG A 137 13.12 0.88 5.06
N GLU A 138 11.97 0.78 5.74
CA GLU A 138 11.41 -0.52 6.14
C GLU A 138 11.15 -1.42 4.93
N ALA A 139 10.47 -0.92 3.89
CA ALA A 139 10.17 -1.71 2.70
C ALA A 139 11.45 -2.24 2.00
N ARG A 140 12.55 -1.48 2.00
CA ARG A 140 13.83 -1.95 1.44
C ARG A 140 14.37 -3.16 2.21
N VAL A 141 14.26 -3.18 3.53
CA VAL A 141 14.66 -4.33 4.36
C VAL A 141 13.83 -5.56 3.98
N THR A 142 12.51 -5.42 3.83
CA THR A 142 11.65 -6.51 3.37
C THR A 142 12.04 -7.00 1.96
N LEU A 143 12.30 -6.07 1.03
CA LEU A 143 12.67 -6.42 -0.35
C LEU A 143 14.02 -7.14 -0.42
N GLU A 144 15.01 -6.74 0.38
CA GLU A 144 16.28 -7.47 0.48
C GLU A 144 16.10 -8.86 1.08
N ALA A 145 15.24 -9.01 2.09
CA ALA A 145 14.92 -10.31 2.65
C ALA A 145 14.28 -11.24 1.60
N ILE A 146 13.39 -10.73 0.74
CA ILE A 146 12.84 -11.52 -0.38
C ILE A 146 13.94 -11.92 -1.36
N ARG A 147 14.87 -11.02 -1.70
CA ARG A 147 16.02 -11.34 -2.58
C ARG A 147 16.90 -12.44 -1.99
N ALA A 148 17.15 -12.40 -0.68
CA ALA A 148 17.94 -13.41 0.02
C ALA A 148 17.27 -14.80 0.04
N LEU A 149 15.94 -14.86 -0.06
CA LEU A 149 15.19 -16.12 -0.10
C LEU A 149 15.27 -16.87 -1.44
N ARG A 150 15.90 -16.30 -2.47
CA ARG A 150 16.08 -16.95 -3.77
C ARG A 150 16.58 -18.39 -3.59
N ALA A 151 15.88 -19.34 -4.20
CA ALA A 151 16.30 -20.74 -4.15
C ALA A 151 17.71 -20.89 -4.76
N LYS A 152 18.63 -21.54 -4.03
CA LYS A 152 19.79 -22.14 -4.68
C LYS A 152 19.25 -23.28 -5.55
N PRO A 153 19.57 -23.34 -6.86
CA PRO A 153 19.19 -24.48 -7.69
C PRO A 153 19.65 -25.77 -7.00
N GLN A 154 18.73 -26.70 -6.77
CA GLN A 154 19.06 -28.01 -6.19
C GLN A 154 19.84 -28.90 -7.18
N ASP A 155 19.92 -28.49 -8.45
CA ASP A 155 20.84 -29.03 -9.46
C ASP A 155 21.64 -27.89 -10.08
N GLU A 156 22.90 -27.74 -9.69
CA GLU A 156 23.86 -26.80 -10.32
C GLU A 156 24.10 -27.13 -11.81
N ALA A 157 23.69 -28.32 -12.27
CA ALA A 157 23.82 -28.77 -13.65
C ALA A 157 22.71 -28.29 -14.62
N LEU A 158 21.63 -27.68 -14.10
CA LEU A 158 20.51 -27.14 -14.90
C LEU A 158 20.30 -25.63 -14.71
N ALA A 159 21.25 -24.95 -14.06
CA ALA A 159 21.23 -23.50 -13.93
C ALA A 159 21.51 -22.86 -15.30
N GLU A 160 20.46 -22.65 -16.10
CA GLU A 160 20.57 -21.72 -17.22
C GLU A 160 20.95 -20.33 -16.69
N PRO A 161 21.74 -19.54 -17.44
CA PRO A 161 22.37 -18.32 -16.94
C PRO A 161 21.43 -17.13 -16.77
N ASP A 162 20.12 -17.33 -16.64
CA ASP A 162 19.16 -16.24 -16.56
C ASP A 162 18.50 -16.21 -15.17
N VAL A 163 18.89 -15.21 -14.40
CA VAL A 163 18.34 -14.94 -13.07
C VAL A 163 16.87 -14.57 -13.23
N ALA A 164 15.94 -15.49 -12.92
CA ALA A 164 14.56 -15.10 -12.69
C ALA A 164 14.53 -14.07 -11.55
N ASP A 165 14.04 -12.85 -11.83
CA ASP A 165 13.88 -11.79 -10.85
C ASP A 165 13.15 -12.34 -9.61
N PRO A 166 13.74 -12.28 -8.39
CA PRO A 166 13.12 -12.85 -7.18
C PRO A 166 11.77 -12.22 -6.84
N PHE A 167 11.46 -11.04 -7.38
CA PHE A 167 10.15 -10.40 -7.24
C PHE A 167 9.11 -10.89 -8.26
N ALA A 168 9.54 -11.66 -9.27
CA ALA A 168 8.69 -12.29 -10.27
C ALA A 168 8.67 -13.83 -10.16
N ASP A 169 9.54 -14.44 -9.37
CA ASP A 169 9.60 -15.90 -9.16
C ASP A 169 8.53 -16.39 -8.15
N PRO A 170 7.55 -17.21 -8.59
CA PRO A 170 6.50 -17.72 -7.71
C PRO A 170 7.03 -18.54 -6.52
N ALA A 171 8.12 -19.29 -6.71
CA ALA A 171 8.68 -20.13 -5.64
C ALA A 171 9.30 -19.27 -4.52
N THR A 172 10.06 -18.24 -4.89
CA THR A 172 10.62 -17.25 -3.95
C THR A 172 9.52 -16.51 -3.20
N LEU A 173 8.47 -16.04 -3.90
CA LEU A 173 7.35 -15.32 -3.26
C LEU A 173 6.53 -16.23 -2.33
N ALA A 174 6.27 -17.48 -2.71
CA ALA A 174 5.61 -18.45 -1.85
C ALA A 174 6.43 -18.73 -0.58
N ARG A 175 7.75 -18.85 -0.72
CA ARG A 175 8.66 -18.99 0.43
C ARG A 175 8.63 -17.76 1.33
N ALA A 176 8.62 -16.56 0.76
CA ALA A 176 8.56 -15.30 1.52
C ALA A 176 7.30 -15.22 2.41
N VAL A 177 6.17 -15.72 1.94
CA VAL A 177 4.94 -15.82 2.74
C VAL A 177 5.07 -16.90 3.82
N ALA A 178 5.54 -18.10 3.45
CA ALA A 178 5.66 -19.23 4.38
C ALA A 178 6.61 -18.95 5.55
N VAL A 179 7.71 -18.24 5.31
CA VAL A 179 8.68 -17.87 6.36
C VAL A 179 8.34 -16.55 7.05
N GLY A 180 7.28 -15.85 6.64
CA GLY A 180 6.80 -14.63 7.28
C GLY A 180 7.54 -13.34 6.92
N VAL A 181 8.36 -13.33 5.86
CA VAL A 181 8.89 -12.07 5.31
C VAL A 181 7.73 -11.22 4.78
N LEU A 182 6.83 -11.84 4.01
CA LEU A 182 5.55 -11.28 3.64
C LEU A 182 4.46 -11.82 4.59
N ASP A 183 4.07 -11.02 5.56
CA ASP A 183 3.07 -11.39 6.56
C ASP A 183 2.03 -10.28 6.74
N ALA A 184 0.85 -10.62 7.27
CA ALA A 184 -0.20 -9.66 7.61
C ALA A 184 -1.06 -10.17 8.78
N PRO A 185 -1.63 -9.28 9.61
CA PRO A 185 -2.41 -9.71 10.78
C PRO A 185 -3.59 -10.64 10.44
N HIS A 186 -4.19 -10.46 9.26
CA HIS A 186 -5.32 -11.28 8.79
C HIS A 186 -4.91 -12.64 8.20
N LEU A 187 -3.61 -12.95 8.12
CA LEU A 187 -3.13 -14.28 7.75
C LEU A 187 -3.08 -15.25 8.95
N ARG A 188 -3.48 -14.80 10.14
CA ARG A 188 -3.60 -15.66 11.32
C ARG A 188 -4.47 -16.87 11.00
N ASN A 189 -4.00 -18.06 11.37
CA ASN A 189 -4.61 -19.37 11.07
C ASN A 189 -4.59 -19.78 9.58
N ASN A 190 -3.79 -19.14 8.73
CA ASN A 190 -3.57 -19.58 7.36
C ASN A 190 -2.49 -20.70 7.35
N PRO A 191 -2.75 -21.88 6.75
CA PRO A 191 -1.77 -22.96 6.70
C PRO A 191 -0.51 -22.65 5.85
N PHE A 192 -0.53 -21.59 5.04
CA PHE A 192 0.55 -21.21 4.13
C PHE A 192 1.32 -19.95 4.55
N ALA A 193 0.92 -19.29 5.65
CA ALA A 193 1.52 -18.03 6.12
C ALA A 193 1.64 -18.03 7.64
N ARG A 194 2.61 -17.28 8.18
CA ARG A 194 2.81 -17.21 9.63
C ARG A 194 1.64 -16.51 10.35
N GLY A 195 1.15 -15.40 9.83
CA GLY A 195 0.08 -14.62 10.46
C GLY A 195 0.43 -14.15 11.87
N GLN A 196 1.72 -13.89 12.11
CA GLN A 196 2.29 -13.59 13.43
C GLN A 196 2.49 -12.08 13.63
N ILE A 197 2.59 -11.31 12.54
CA ILE A 197 2.76 -9.87 12.64
C ILE A 197 1.56 -9.23 13.36
N ALA A 198 1.85 -8.43 14.38
CA ALA A 198 0.88 -7.59 15.05
C ALA A 198 1.14 -6.13 14.68
N THR A 199 0.08 -5.36 14.51
CA THR A 199 0.16 -3.93 14.21
C THR A 199 -0.74 -3.13 15.13
N ARG A 200 -0.43 -1.84 15.28
CA ARG A 200 -1.30 -0.88 15.96
C ARG A 200 -1.25 0.48 15.28
N ILE A 201 -2.26 1.30 15.53
CA ILE A 201 -2.21 2.73 15.22
C ILE A 201 -1.48 3.44 16.37
N ASP A 202 -0.38 4.12 16.07
CA ASP A 202 0.37 4.93 17.04
C ASP A 202 -0.23 6.33 17.23
N SER A 203 0.37 7.15 18.09
CA SER A 203 -0.10 8.51 18.40
C SER A 203 -0.05 9.48 17.21
N ARG A 204 0.69 9.16 16.15
CA ARG A 204 0.72 9.95 14.89
C ARG A 204 -0.46 9.59 13.98
N GLY A 205 -1.18 8.52 14.29
CA GLY A 205 -2.13 7.88 13.39
C GLY A 205 -1.43 6.98 12.36
N ALA A 206 -0.24 6.47 12.64
CA ALA A 206 0.48 5.56 11.75
C ALA A 206 0.24 4.10 12.14
N CYS A 207 0.00 3.23 11.16
CA CYS A 207 0.02 1.78 11.38
C CYS A 207 1.48 1.30 11.47
N VAL A 208 1.88 0.77 12.63
CA VAL A 208 3.23 0.27 12.89
C VAL A 208 3.19 -1.18 13.35
N ALA A 209 4.21 -1.95 12.97
CA ALA A 209 4.43 -3.29 13.52
C ALA A 209 4.83 -3.18 15.00
N VAL A 210 4.36 -4.12 15.81
CA VAL A 210 4.67 -4.18 17.24
C VAL A 210 4.99 -5.59 17.69
N ASP A 211 5.83 -5.68 18.71
CA ASP A 211 6.02 -6.91 19.46
C ASP A 211 4.73 -7.20 20.27
N PRO A 212 4.06 -8.36 20.06
CA PRO A 212 2.84 -8.69 20.79
C PRO A 212 3.00 -8.78 22.32
N ALA A 213 4.20 -9.09 22.82
CA ALA A 213 4.45 -9.26 24.25
C ALA A 213 4.63 -7.92 24.97
N THR A 214 5.33 -6.97 24.34
CA THR A 214 5.66 -5.67 24.95
C THR A 214 4.78 -4.52 24.44
N GLY A 215 4.16 -4.67 23.26
CA GLY A 215 3.43 -3.62 22.58
C GLY A 215 4.31 -2.50 22.03
N HIS A 216 5.64 -2.64 22.08
CA HIS A 216 6.58 -1.67 21.55
C HIS A 216 6.68 -1.78 20.03
N ALA A 217 7.01 -0.67 19.38
CA ALA A 217 7.26 -0.67 17.94
C ALA A 217 8.38 -1.67 17.62
N LEU A 218 8.16 -2.49 16.60
CA LEU A 218 9.10 -3.49 16.13
C LEU A 218 9.60 -3.06 14.74
N PRO A 219 10.83 -2.52 14.64
CA PRO A 219 11.42 -2.13 13.36
C PRO A 219 11.54 -3.33 12.42
N GLU A 220 11.46 -3.07 11.11
CA GLU A 220 11.50 -4.15 10.11
C GLU A 220 12.80 -4.97 10.15
N GLU A 221 13.94 -4.35 10.43
CA GLU A 221 15.23 -5.06 10.60
C GLU A 221 15.18 -6.08 11.74
N GLU A 222 14.64 -5.67 12.89
CA GLU A 222 14.46 -6.55 14.05
C GLU A 222 13.44 -7.65 13.76
N ARG A 223 12.34 -7.30 13.08
CA ARG A 223 11.29 -8.25 12.68
C ARG A 223 11.86 -9.34 11.78
N ILE A 224 12.59 -8.95 10.73
CA ILE A 224 13.19 -9.88 9.76
C ILE A 224 14.26 -10.74 10.44
N ALA A 225 15.13 -10.15 11.27
CA ALA A 225 16.15 -10.90 12.02
C ALA A 225 15.53 -11.98 12.93
N GLY A 226 14.39 -11.67 13.57
CA GLY A 226 13.64 -12.61 14.39
C GLY A 226 13.05 -13.81 13.64
N LEU A 227 12.99 -13.79 12.31
CA LEU A 227 12.44 -14.91 11.52
C LEU A 227 13.41 -16.10 11.38
N GLY A 228 14.71 -15.89 11.67
CA GLY A 228 15.73 -16.93 11.55
C GLY A 228 15.96 -17.42 10.11
N ILE A 229 15.74 -16.54 9.13
CA ILE A 229 15.97 -16.83 7.71
C ILE A 229 17.47 -16.70 7.37
N PRO A 230 17.98 -17.51 6.42
CA PRO A 230 19.40 -17.50 6.03
C PRO A 230 19.85 -16.20 5.35
#